data_AF-A0A836W8K8-F1
#
_entry.id   AF-A0A836W8K8-F1
#
_cell.length_a   1.000
_cell.length_b   1.000
_cell.length_c   1.000
_cell.angle_alpha   90.00
_cell.angle_beta   90.00
_cell.angle_gamma   90.00
#
_symmetry.space_group_name_H-M   'P 1'
#
loop_
_entity.id
_entity.type
_entity.pdbx_description
1 polymer ?
#
loop_
_entity_poly.entity_id
_entity_poly.type
_entity_poly.pdbx_seq_one_letter_code
_entity_poly.pdbx_strand_id
1 'polypeptide(L)'
;METINQIISQISNIVWGPVMLTLLVGVGVFLTIGLKAMPWRHVPAAFALLWKGRKGDKASGDVPPFQALMTAMAATVGTGNIAGVATAIFIGGPGAVFWMWITALFGMATKYAEAVLAVHFRETDHRGMRVGGPMYYIKNGLGKHWHWLGFLFALFGMLAGFGIGNMVQIGQNAPVEVVAVAAGQKEIPL
;
A
#
# COMPACT_ATOMS: atom_id res chain seq x y z
N MET A 1 -13.84 27.12 -8.95
CA MET A 1 -13.88 25.64 -9.05
C MET A 1 -12.98 25.13 -10.17
N GLU A 2 -13.01 25.71 -11.37
CA GLU A 2 -12.18 25.27 -12.51
C GLU A 2 -10.67 25.41 -12.26
N THR A 3 -10.20 26.52 -11.69
CA THR A 3 -8.76 26.73 -11.40
C THR A 3 -8.21 25.73 -10.38
N ILE A 4 -9.01 25.38 -9.36
CA ILE A 4 -8.64 24.37 -8.36
C ILE A 4 -8.55 22.98 -9.02
N ASN A 5 -9.54 22.63 -9.85
CA ASN A 5 -9.53 21.36 -10.58
C ASN A 5 -8.36 21.26 -11.57
N GLN A 6 -7.98 22.36 -12.21
CA GLN A 6 -6.81 22.43 -13.08
C GLN A 6 -5.51 22.21 -12.30
N ILE A 7 -5.33 22.87 -11.15
CA ILE A 7 -4.16 22.67 -10.28
C ILE A 7 -4.09 21.21 -9.80
N ILE A 8 -5.20 20.64 -9.34
CA ILE A 8 -5.26 19.24 -8.90
C ILE A 8 -4.92 18.29 -10.06
N SER A 9 -5.43 18.54 -11.25
CA SER A 9 -5.16 17.69 -12.42
C SER A 9 -3.69 17.76 -12.85
N GLN A 10 -3.06 18.93 -12.79
CA GLN A 10 -1.64 19.09 -13.08
C GLN A 10 -0.77 18.33 -12.07
N ILE A 11 -1.06 18.46 -10.78
CA ILE A 11 -0.36 17.71 -9.72
C ILE A 11 -0.55 16.20 -9.93
N SER A 12 -1.79 15.78 -10.21
CA SER A 12 -2.10 14.36 -10.47
C SER A 12 -1.30 13.82 -11.65
N ASN A 13 -1.21 14.56 -12.75
CA ASN A 13 -0.46 14.14 -13.94
C ASN A 13 1.05 14.08 -13.70
N ILE A 14 1.60 14.86 -12.76
CA ILE A 14 3.01 14.79 -12.39
C ILE A 14 3.25 13.59 -11.46
N VAL A 15 2.43 13.45 -10.41
CA VAL A 15 2.58 12.41 -9.38
C VAL A 15 2.24 11.02 -9.91
N TRP A 16 1.19 10.90 -10.73
CA TRP A 16 0.78 9.65 -11.38
C TRP A 16 1.23 9.57 -12.83
N GLY A 17 2.13 10.47 -13.23
CA GLY A 17 2.65 10.53 -14.59
C GLY A 17 3.54 9.34 -14.95
N PRO A 18 3.90 9.22 -16.23
CA PRO A 18 4.77 8.16 -16.73
C PRO A 18 6.09 8.08 -15.95
N VAL A 19 6.66 9.23 -15.57
CA VAL A 19 7.95 9.31 -14.86
C VAL A 19 7.89 8.60 -13.50
N MET A 20 6.86 8.86 -12.69
CA MET A 20 6.73 8.24 -11.37
C MET A 20 6.45 6.74 -11.49
N LEU A 21 5.62 6.33 -12.47
CA LEU A 21 5.37 4.92 -12.76
C LEU A 21 6.65 4.18 -13.21
N THR A 22 7.43 4.80 -14.10
CA THR A 22 8.72 4.26 -14.54
C THR A 22 9.71 4.18 -13.39
N LEU A 23 9.76 5.17 -12.49
CA LEU A 23 10.59 5.10 -11.29
C LEU A 23 10.15 3.97 -10.34
N LEU A 24 8.85 3.80 -10.12
CA LEU A 24 8.34 2.78 -9.21
C LEU A 24 8.69 1.36 -9.72
N VAL A 25 8.43 1.10 -11.01
CA VAL A 25 8.81 -0.17 -11.64
C VAL A 25 10.34 -0.31 -11.72
N GLY A 26 11.05 0.77 -12.07
CA GLY A 26 12.50 0.79 -12.17
C GLY A 26 13.20 0.45 -10.86
N VAL A 27 12.72 1.01 -9.73
CA VAL A 27 13.20 0.65 -8.39
C VAL A 27 12.88 -0.82 -8.09
N GLY A 28 11.69 -1.31 -8.46
CA GLY A 28 11.34 -2.73 -8.30
C GLY A 28 12.27 -3.66 -9.08
N VAL A 29 12.62 -3.30 -10.32
CA VAL A 29 13.59 -4.05 -11.15
C VAL A 29 14.99 -3.98 -10.54
N PHE A 30 15.45 -2.79 -10.16
CA PHE A 30 16.75 -2.58 -9.52
C PHE A 30 16.89 -3.40 -8.23
N LEU A 31 15.88 -3.37 -7.36
CA LEU A 31 15.84 -4.15 -6.13
C LEU A 31 15.75 -5.65 -6.43
N THR A 32 14.96 -6.07 -7.42
CA THR A 32 14.89 -7.48 -7.82
C THR A 32 16.27 -8.02 -8.20
N ILE A 33 17.04 -7.25 -8.99
CA ILE A 33 18.40 -7.64 -9.40
C ILE A 33 19.35 -7.60 -8.19
N GLY A 34 19.32 -6.53 -7.40
CA GLY A 34 20.18 -6.36 -6.22
C GLY A 34 19.97 -7.44 -5.15
N LEU A 35 18.71 -7.85 -4.95
CA LEU A 35 18.33 -8.94 -4.06
C LEU A 35 18.45 -10.32 -4.74
N LYS A 36 18.99 -10.42 -5.96
CA LYS A 36 19.17 -11.69 -6.70
C LYS A 36 17.88 -12.50 -6.84
N ALA A 37 16.75 -11.83 -7.05
CA ALA A 37 15.41 -12.40 -7.09
C ALA A 37 15.06 -13.27 -5.86
N MET A 38 15.64 -12.95 -4.70
CA MET A 38 15.38 -13.64 -3.43
C MET A 38 13.88 -13.70 -3.07
N PRO A 39 13.10 -12.61 -3.19
CA PRO A 39 11.66 -12.66 -2.92
C PRO A 39 10.94 -13.69 -3.78
N TRP A 40 11.28 -13.79 -5.07
CA TRP A 40 10.66 -14.72 -6.01
C TRP A 40 11.03 -16.18 -5.72
N ARG A 41 12.28 -16.45 -5.35
CA ARG A 41 12.78 -17.80 -5.05
C ARG A 41 12.24 -18.34 -3.73
N HIS A 42 12.02 -17.47 -2.74
CA HIS A 42 11.63 -17.87 -1.39
C HIS A 42 10.12 -17.78 -1.14
N VAL A 43 9.29 -17.46 -2.14
CA VAL A 43 7.82 -17.47 -2.00
C VAL A 43 7.31 -18.80 -1.43
N PRO A 44 7.68 -19.99 -1.97
CA PRO A 44 7.14 -21.25 -1.45
C PRO A 44 7.56 -21.53 -0.01
N ALA A 45 8.82 -21.21 0.33
CA ALA A 45 9.33 -21.35 1.69
C ALA A 45 8.62 -20.40 2.67
N ALA A 46 8.34 -19.16 2.25
CA ALA A 46 7.58 -18.20 3.04
C ALA A 46 6.15 -18.69 3.32
N PHE A 47 5.46 -19.26 2.32
CA PHE A 47 4.15 -19.87 2.52
C PHE A 47 4.20 -21.06 3.49
N ALA A 48 5.22 -21.92 3.39
CA ALA A 48 5.40 -23.03 4.32
C ALA A 48 5.62 -22.54 5.77
N LEU A 49 6.39 -21.46 5.97
CA LEU A 49 6.62 -20.85 7.28
C LEU A 49 5.35 -20.20 7.84
N LEU A 50 4.57 -19.50 6.99
CA LEU A 50 3.28 -18.91 7.37
C LEU A 50 2.28 -19.99 7.83
N TRP A 51 2.23 -21.12 7.12
CA TRP A 51 1.32 -22.22 7.47
C TRP A 51 1.73 -22.92 8.76
N LYS A 52 3.04 -23.10 8.98
CA LYS A 52 3.58 -23.65 10.23
C LYS A 52 3.33 -22.70 11.41
N GLY A 53 3.50 -21.38 11.21
CA GLY A 53 3.28 -20.34 12.21
C GLY A 53 1.83 -20.13 12.65
N ARG A 54 0.85 -20.85 12.09
CA ARG A 54 -0.52 -20.95 12.64
C ARG A 54 -0.57 -21.75 13.95
N LYS A 55 0.37 -22.68 14.14
CA LYS A 55 0.52 -23.41 15.41
C LYS A 55 1.46 -22.59 16.26
N GLY A 56 0.90 -21.89 17.25
CA GLY A 56 1.59 -20.83 17.98
C GLY A 56 2.86 -21.31 18.67
N ASP A 57 4.01 -21.07 18.04
CA ASP A 57 5.26 -20.97 18.77
C ASP A 57 5.33 -19.57 19.38
N LYS A 58 5.52 -19.54 20.71
CA LYS A 58 5.70 -18.33 21.55
C LYS A 58 7.04 -17.63 21.26
N ALA A 59 7.44 -17.54 19.99
CA ALA A 59 8.71 -16.99 19.58
C ALA A 59 8.60 -15.47 19.37
N SER A 60 8.68 -14.70 20.46
CA SER A 60 9.21 -13.32 20.51
C SER A 60 8.54 -12.20 19.70
N GLY A 61 7.39 -12.42 19.07
CA GLY A 61 6.64 -11.42 18.30
C GLY A 61 5.25 -11.16 18.87
N ASP A 62 4.83 -9.89 18.91
CA ASP A 62 3.53 -9.46 19.48
C ASP A 62 2.32 -10.07 18.74
N VAL A 63 2.51 -10.49 17.47
CA VAL A 63 1.47 -11.04 16.60
C VAL A 63 2.02 -12.24 15.82
N PRO A 64 1.30 -13.39 15.75
CA PRO A 64 1.69 -14.53 14.92
C PRO A 64 1.88 -14.13 13.44
N PRO A 65 2.84 -14.73 12.71
CA PRO A 65 3.10 -14.39 11.30
C PRO A 65 1.86 -14.48 10.40
N PHE A 66 0.99 -15.46 10.64
CA PHE A 66 -0.26 -15.61 9.92
C PHE A 66 -1.22 -14.44 10.19
N GLN A 67 -1.36 -14.02 11.44
CA GLN A 67 -2.25 -12.89 11.79
C GLN A 67 -1.70 -11.57 11.24
N ALA A 68 -0.39 -11.35 11.29
CA ALA A 68 0.23 -10.17 10.69
C ALA A 68 -0.01 -10.11 9.16
N LEU A 69 0.10 -11.26 8.47
CA LEU A 69 -0.25 -11.36 7.06
C LEU A 69 -1.72 -11.03 6.81
N MET A 70 -2.64 -11.60 7.59
CA MET A 70 -4.07 -11.35 7.43
C MET A 70 -4.42 -9.89 7.67
N THR A 71 -3.79 -9.22 8.66
CA THR A 71 -3.95 -7.78 8.88
C THR A 71 -3.45 -6.97 7.69
N ALA A 72 -2.27 -7.29 7.15
CA ALA A 72 -1.75 -6.63 5.96
C ALA A 72 -2.67 -6.85 4.73
N MET A 73 -3.13 -8.08 4.52
CA MET A 73 -4.04 -8.42 3.43
C MET A 73 -5.39 -7.71 3.56
N ALA A 74 -5.95 -7.61 4.77
CA ALA A 74 -7.19 -6.88 5.01
C ALA A 74 -7.05 -5.39 4.68
N ALA A 75 -5.87 -4.80 4.93
CA ALA A 75 -5.59 -3.42 4.55
C ALA A 75 -5.38 -3.23 3.04
N THR A 76 -4.84 -4.23 2.34
CA THR A 76 -4.53 -4.11 0.90
C THR A 76 -5.62 -4.65 -0.01
N VAL A 77 -6.49 -5.56 0.44
CA VAL A 77 -7.58 -6.15 -0.36
C VAL A 77 -8.89 -5.48 0.02
N GLY A 78 -9.51 -4.79 -0.93
CA GLY A 78 -10.81 -4.15 -0.74
C GLY A 78 -11.56 -3.96 -2.06
N THR A 79 -12.80 -3.48 -1.96
CA THR A 79 -13.67 -3.19 -3.11
C THR A 79 -13.00 -2.24 -4.11
N GLY A 80 -12.19 -1.29 -3.63
CA GLY A 80 -11.41 -0.38 -4.47
C GLY A 80 -10.42 -1.08 -5.42
N ASN A 81 -9.81 -2.19 -5.01
CA ASN A 81 -8.91 -2.94 -5.90
C ASN A 81 -9.69 -3.68 -6.99
N ILE A 82 -10.87 -4.20 -6.67
CA ILE A 82 -11.72 -4.92 -7.62
C ILE A 82 -12.24 -3.94 -8.69
N ALA A 83 -12.80 -2.81 -8.24
CA ALA A 83 -13.25 -1.74 -9.13
C ALA A 83 -12.08 -1.18 -9.96
N GLY A 84 -10.91 -0.97 -9.36
CA GLY A 84 -9.70 -0.52 -10.05
C GLY A 84 -9.23 -1.47 -11.15
N VAL A 85 -9.25 -2.79 -10.90
CA VAL A 85 -8.94 -3.80 -11.93
C VAL A 85 -9.97 -3.76 -13.04
N ALA A 86 -11.27 -3.68 -12.72
CA ALA A 86 -12.34 -3.60 -13.72
C ALA A 86 -12.20 -2.35 -14.60
N THR A 87 -11.94 -1.18 -13.99
CA THR A 87 -11.68 0.08 -14.71
C THR A 87 -10.42 -0.02 -15.57
N ALA A 88 -9.35 -0.62 -15.07
CA ALA A 88 -8.11 -0.79 -15.82
C ALA A 88 -8.30 -1.69 -17.06
N ILE A 89 -9.08 -2.77 -16.95
CA ILE A 89 -9.41 -3.65 -18.07
C ILE A 89 -10.35 -2.93 -19.05
N PHE A 90 -11.34 -2.18 -18.54
CA PHE A 90 -12.28 -1.44 -19.38
C PHE A 90 -11.58 -0.37 -20.22
N ILE A 91 -10.66 0.40 -19.61
CA ILE A 91 -9.95 1.50 -20.28
C ILE A 91 -8.75 0.99 -21.09
N GLY A 92 -7.95 0.08 -20.53
CA GLY A 92 -6.69 -0.40 -21.10
C GLY A 92 -6.80 -1.69 -21.93
N GLY A 93 -7.98 -2.29 -22.00
CA GLY A 93 -8.20 -3.58 -22.64
C GLY A 93 -7.65 -4.77 -21.85
N PRO A 94 -7.78 -6.00 -22.39
CA PRO A 94 -7.36 -7.22 -21.69
C PRO A 94 -5.84 -7.29 -21.42
N GLY A 95 -5.04 -6.56 -22.20
CA GLY A 95 -3.58 -6.46 -22.02
C GLY A 95 -3.17 -5.79 -20.70
N ALA A 96 -4.06 -5.05 -20.05
CA ALA A 96 -3.79 -4.44 -18.73
C ALA A 96 -3.42 -5.50 -17.67
N VAL A 97 -4.05 -6.68 -17.72
CA VAL A 97 -3.81 -7.76 -16.74
C VAL A 97 -2.36 -8.25 -16.79
N PHE A 98 -1.80 -8.39 -17.98
CA PHE A 98 -0.40 -8.79 -18.15
C PHE A 98 0.56 -7.80 -17.48
N TRP A 99 0.32 -6.50 -17.67
CA TRP A 99 1.11 -5.46 -17.03
C TRP A 99 0.92 -5.42 -15.51
N MET A 100 -0.28 -5.70 -15.00
CA MET A 100 -0.53 -5.81 -13.56
C MET A 100 0.27 -6.96 -12.92
N TRP A 101 0.44 -8.09 -13.61
CA TRP A 101 1.29 -9.17 -13.11
C TRP A 101 2.78 -8.80 -13.13
N ILE A 102 3.25 -8.14 -14.19
CA ILE A 102 4.64 -7.65 -14.26
C ILE A 102 4.92 -6.66 -13.11
N THR A 103 4.05 -5.69 -12.90
CA THR A 103 4.23 -4.70 -11.81
C THR A 103 4.13 -5.37 -10.44
N ALA A 104 3.28 -6.38 -10.27
CA ALA A 104 3.21 -7.16 -9.03
C ALA A 104 4.50 -7.95 -8.77
N LEU A 105 5.09 -8.58 -9.80
CA LEU A 105 6.35 -9.32 -9.69
C LEU A 105 7.49 -8.42 -9.20
N PHE A 106 7.70 -7.28 -9.85
CA PHE A 106 8.74 -6.33 -9.45
C PHE A 106 8.40 -5.62 -8.13
N GLY A 107 7.12 -5.34 -7.88
CA GLY A 107 6.64 -4.77 -6.64
C GLY A 107 6.87 -5.66 -5.41
N MET A 108 6.92 -6.98 -5.59
CA MET A 108 7.26 -7.93 -4.52
C MET A 108 8.65 -7.65 -3.94
N ALA A 109 9.63 -7.29 -4.77
CA ALA A 109 10.97 -6.99 -4.27
C ALA A 109 11.02 -5.68 -3.48
N THR A 110 10.32 -4.65 -3.95
CA THR A 110 10.18 -3.39 -3.20
C THR A 110 9.52 -3.62 -1.86
N LYS A 111 8.38 -4.35 -1.83
CA LYS A 111 7.67 -4.64 -0.58
C LYS A 111 8.49 -5.51 0.38
N TYR A 112 9.26 -6.45 -0.14
CA TYR A 112 10.17 -7.24 0.69
C TYR A 112 11.26 -6.37 1.33
N ALA A 113 11.90 -5.48 0.55
CA ALA A 113 12.91 -4.57 1.07
C ALA A 113 12.33 -3.64 2.16
N GLU A 114 11.13 -3.09 1.94
CA GLU A 114 10.42 -2.28 2.94
C GLU A 114 10.17 -3.06 4.24
N ALA A 115 9.71 -4.32 4.14
CA ALA A 115 9.44 -5.16 5.30
C ALA A 115 10.72 -5.49 6.08
N VAL A 116 11.81 -5.81 5.39
CA VAL A 116 13.11 -6.10 6.02
C VAL A 116 13.64 -4.85 6.74
N LEU A 117 13.62 -3.69 6.08
CA LEU A 117 14.04 -2.42 6.68
C LEU A 117 13.18 -2.05 7.90
N ALA A 118 11.85 -2.24 7.81
CA ALA A 118 10.95 -1.98 8.91
C ALA A 118 11.23 -2.85 10.13
N VAL A 119 11.61 -4.12 9.94
CA VAL A 119 11.98 -5.01 11.05
C VAL A 119 13.38 -4.68 11.60
N HIS A 120 14.32 -4.31 10.74
CA HIS A 120 15.69 -3.99 11.14
C HIS A 120 15.78 -2.69 11.94
N PHE A 121 14.99 -1.66 11.58
CA PHE A 121 15.00 -0.34 12.21
C PHE A 121 13.82 -0.06 13.14
N ARG A 122 13.05 -1.09 13.53
CA ARG A 122 11.93 -0.93 14.47
C ARG A 122 12.40 -0.43 15.83
N GLU A 123 11.60 0.41 16.46
CA GLU A 123 11.77 0.87 17.83
C GLU A 123 10.70 0.21 18.73
N THR A 124 10.97 0.17 20.04
CA THR A 124 9.95 -0.16 21.03
C THR A 124 9.44 1.15 21.61
N ASP A 125 8.15 1.39 21.47
CA ASP A 125 7.51 2.57 22.02
C ASP A 125 7.42 2.51 23.54
N HIS A 126 7.15 3.65 24.20
CA HIS A 126 6.99 3.78 25.65
C HIS A 126 5.94 2.81 26.26
N ARG A 127 5.04 2.29 25.43
CA ARG A 127 4.01 1.30 25.80
C ARG A 127 4.46 -0.16 25.63
N GLY A 128 5.74 -0.40 25.31
CA GLY A 128 6.28 -1.74 25.05
C GLY A 128 5.93 -2.32 23.68
N MET A 129 5.23 -1.56 22.82
CA MET A 129 4.81 -1.99 21.48
C MET A 129 5.91 -1.78 20.46
N ARG A 130 6.12 -2.73 19.56
CA ARG A 130 7.07 -2.56 18.44
C ARG A 130 6.47 -1.69 17.35
N VAL A 131 7.09 -0.55 17.09
CA VAL A 131 6.72 0.41 16.05
C VAL A 131 7.78 0.43 14.95
N GLY A 132 7.35 0.39 13.69
CA GLY A 132 8.24 0.32 12.54
C GLY A 132 7.57 0.86 11.29
N GLY A 133 8.33 0.89 10.20
CA GLY A 133 7.88 1.40 8.91
C GLY A 133 8.79 2.48 8.34
N PRO A 134 8.37 3.10 7.22
CA PRO A 134 9.23 4.02 6.48
C PRO A 134 9.72 5.23 7.26
N MET A 135 8.87 5.81 8.10
CA MET A 135 9.30 6.91 8.96
C MET A 135 10.44 6.51 9.91
N TYR A 136 10.43 5.26 10.40
CA TYR A 136 11.42 4.77 11.36
C TYR A 136 12.73 4.37 10.70
N TYR A 137 12.70 3.67 9.55
CA TYR A 137 13.95 3.36 8.85
C TYR A 137 14.61 4.60 8.24
N ILE A 138 13.85 5.65 7.89
CA ILE A 138 14.43 6.94 7.47
C ILE A 138 15.10 7.64 8.66
N LYS A 139 14.39 7.70 9.81
CA LYS A 139 14.90 8.32 11.04
C LYS A 139 16.16 7.61 11.57
N ASN A 140 16.17 6.29 11.56
CA ASN A 140 17.20 5.46 12.21
C ASN A 140 18.28 4.96 11.25
N GLY A 141 17.99 4.86 9.95
CA GLY A 141 18.91 4.32 8.95
C GLY A 141 19.64 5.37 8.11
N LEU A 142 19.00 6.50 7.79
CA LEU A 142 19.59 7.54 6.92
C LEU A 142 20.25 8.70 7.70
N GLY A 143 20.06 8.76 9.02
CA GLY A 143 20.66 9.76 9.91
C GLY A 143 19.83 11.05 10.06
N LYS A 144 20.27 11.92 10.99
CA LYS A 144 19.50 13.09 11.45
C LYS A 144 19.11 14.08 10.34
N HIS A 145 19.90 14.17 9.27
CA HIS A 145 19.63 15.08 8.15
C HIS A 145 18.40 14.68 7.33
N TRP A 146 17.94 13.42 7.40
CA TRP A 146 16.81 12.92 6.63
C TRP A 146 15.51 12.82 7.46
N HIS A 147 15.54 13.31 8.71
CA HIS A 147 14.38 13.28 9.61
C HIS A 147 13.17 14.05 9.04
N TRP A 148 13.41 15.13 8.30
CA TRP A 148 12.35 15.87 7.61
C TRP A 148 11.59 15.01 6.59
N LEU A 149 12.28 14.09 5.90
CA LEU A 149 11.68 13.20 4.93
C LEU A 149 10.83 12.12 5.62
N GLY A 150 11.27 11.65 6.79
CA GLY A 150 10.48 10.76 7.65
C GLY A 150 9.20 11.42 8.15
N PHE A 151 9.27 12.69 8.56
CA PHE A 151 8.10 13.48 8.94
C PHE A 151 7.14 13.69 7.75
N LEU A 152 7.68 14.03 6.58
CA LEU A 152 6.89 14.24 5.37
C LEU A 152 6.19 12.95 4.93
N PHE A 153 6.87 11.80 5.03
CA PHE A 153 6.27 10.50 4.77
C PHE A 153 5.14 10.19 5.75
N ALA A 154 5.31 10.48 7.04
CA ALA A 154 4.26 10.26 8.04
C ALA A 154 3.03 11.14 7.76
N LEU A 155 3.24 12.41 7.39
CA LEU A 155 2.17 13.35 7.05
C LEU A 155 1.39 12.89 5.80
N PHE A 156 2.09 12.58 4.70
CA PHE A 156 1.44 12.08 3.49
C PHE A 156 0.82 10.71 3.68
N GLY A 157 1.45 9.83 4.46
CA GLY A 157 0.91 8.52 4.81
C GLY A 157 -0.39 8.62 5.61
N MET A 158 -0.48 9.57 6.53
CA MET A 158 -1.73 9.86 7.26
C MET A 158 -2.83 10.34 6.31
N LEU A 159 -2.54 11.34 5.46
CA LEU A 159 -3.51 11.87 4.49
C LEU A 159 -3.96 10.80 3.48
N ALA A 160 -3.01 10.01 2.95
CA ALA A 160 -3.27 8.91 2.03
C ALA A 160 -4.08 7.80 2.70
N GLY A 161 -3.83 7.49 3.96
CA GLY A 161 -4.60 6.51 4.74
C GLY A 161 -6.06 6.92 4.92
N PHE A 162 -6.34 8.21 5.13
CA PHE A 162 -7.71 8.73 5.13
C PHE A 162 -8.35 8.63 3.74
N GLY A 163 -7.65 9.06 2.68
CA GLY A 163 -8.18 9.04 1.32
C GLY A 163 -8.44 7.63 0.79
N ILE A 164 -7.38 6.82 0.68
CA ILE A 164 -7.43 5.47 0.09
C ILE A 164 -8.17 4.50 1.02
N GLY A 165 -7.88 4.55 2.33
CA GLY A 165 -8.41 3.59 3.29
C GLY A 165 -9.87 3.84 3.66
N ASN A 166 -10.24 5.09 3.95
CA ASN A 166 -11.56 5.40 4.51
C ASN A 166 -12.51 5.97 3.46
N MET A 167 -12.13 7.04 2.77
CA MET A 167 -13.07 7.77 1.89
C MET A 167 -13.48 6.98 0.65
N VAL A 168 -12.53 6.35 -0.05
CA VAL A 168 -12.83 5.56 -1.25
C VAL A 168 -13.68 4.33 -0.91
N GLN A 169 -13.43 3.68 0.22
CA GLN A 169 -14.18 2.51 0.64
C GLN A 169 -15.61 2.86 1.10
N ILE A 170 -15.79 3.96 1.84
CA ILE A 170 -17.11 4.44 2.27
C ILE A 170 -17.97 4.82 1.06
N GLY A 171 -17.41 5.55 0.08
CA GLY A 171 -18.17 5.99 -1.09
C GLY A 171 -18.71 4.83 -1.96
N GLN A 172 -18.01 3.69 -2.01
CA GLN A 172 -18.44 2.51 -2.76
C GLN A 172 -19.46 1.65 -2.01
N ASN A 173 -19.45 1.71 -0.68
CA ASN A 173 -20.33 0.91 0.18
C ASN A 173 -21.51 1.74 0.72
N ALA A 174 -21.59 3.03 0.39
CA ALA A 174 -22.67 3.90 0.83
C ALA A 174 -24.01 3.39 0.27
N PRO A 175 -25.05 3.22 1.10
CA PRO A 175 -26.39 2.94 0.62
C PRO A 175 -26.83 4.01 -0.38
N VAL A 176 -27.55 3.60 -1.43
CA VAL A 176 -28.04 4.52 -2.47
C VAL A 176 -28.84 5.68 -1.86
N GLU A 177 -29.55 5.43 -0.76
CA GLU A 177 -30.25 6.46 0.03
C GLU A 177 -29.32 7.51 0.64
N VAL A 178 -28.15 7.11 1.16
CA VAL A 178 -27.19 8.05 1.75
C VAL A 178 -26.56 8.92 0.66
N VAL A 179 -26.29 8.33 -0.52
CA VAL A 179 -25.80 9.09 -1.68
C VAL A 179 -26.88 10.03 -2.22
N ALA A 180 -28.14 9.60 -2.28
CA ALA A 180 -29.27 10.42 -2.72
C ALA A 180 -29.54 11.59 -1.76
N VAL A 181 -29.51 11.35 -0.45
CA VAL A 181 -29.66 12.39 0.58
C VAL A 181 -28.49 13.39 0.54
N ALA A 182 -27.25 12.92 0.38
CA ALA A 182 -26.08 13.79 0.25
C ALA A 182 -26.06 14.58 -1.06
N ALA A 183 -26.64 14.03 -2.14
CA ALA A 183 -26.82 14.70 -3.43
C ALA A 183 -28.05 15.64 -3.46
N GLY A 184 -28.80 15.76 -2.36
CA GLY A 184 -29.98 16.62 -2.26
C GLY A 184 -31.18 16.14 -3.08
N GLN A 185 -31.19 14.88 -3.54
CA GLN A 185 -32.38 14.27 -4.16
C GLN A 185 -33.32 13.80 -3.07
N LYS A 186 -34.40 14.56 -2.86
CA LYS A 186 -35.28 14.41 -1.70
C LYS A 186 -36.25 13.23 -1.79
N GLU A 187 -36.37 12.52 -2.90
CA GLU A 187 -37.35 11.42 -3.02
C GLU A 187 -36.84 10.30 -3.94
N ILE A 188 -36.78 9.08 -3.41
CA ILE A 188 -36.75 7.83 -4.18
C ILE A 188 -38.19 7.29 -4.11
N PRO A 189 -38.97 7.30 -5.20
CA PRO A 189 -40.26 6.61 -5.20
C PRO A 189 -39.99 5.11 -5.17
N LEU A 190 -40.61 4.42 -4.21
CA LEU A 190 -40.61 2.97 -4.05
C LEU A 190 -41.19 2.25 -5.28
#